data_AF-A0A925XZI9-F1
#
_entry.id   AF-A0A925XZI9-F1
#
_cell.length_a   1.000
_cell.length_b   1.000
_cell.length_c   1.000
_cell.angle_alpha   90.00
_cell.angle_beta   90.00
_cell.angle_gamma   90.00
#
_symmetry.space_group_name_H-M   'P 1'
#
loop_
_entity.id
_entity.type
_entity.pdbx_description
1 polymer ?
#
loop_
_entity_poly.entity_id
_entity_poly.type
_entity_poly.pdbx_seq_one_letter_code
_entity_poly.pdbx_strand_id
1 'polypeptide(L)'
;MIRIPDDPAIRRSLTVLMIAVGLASIVIRIVSVSVWSVKLGHRIEDSIAMEAALTVLSDVALVCLIGIVVVRIGRFSHALSYEPIAASLTTYSVSSLAILVLAAIVPNNFEDGRMNSYVGVVTSHIIALGTFAISIGLAGFLAMLLLQRRRQRTRVYLVLQVIVLMGIWLCSSLVDVSIVFFVASVILTAIGGILMLVNTQRLHWLATITMEKKVRLLWLTFCAVFASIVLSVMYVSDVDSYLTTSAAQFIRGGAILPSAINFFGFVFFVRFLFAVIASLPNSAIVDRRSSEVESLAHITRLMSEAVSVDHLLNSTTELALRICRAHGAWTEVYDGDENRIVAAQLVHPE
;
A
#
# COMPACT_ATOMS: atom_id res chain seq x y z
N MET A 1 22.21 -1.25 15.54
CA MET A 1 20.99 -2.08 15.68
C MET A 1 20.16 -1.45 16.79
N ILE A 2 19.13 -0.68 16.45
CA ILE A 2 18.31 0.02 17.45
C ILE A 2 17.35 -1.03 18.03
N ARG A 3 17.57 -1.48 19.27
CA ARG A 3 16.61 -2.33 19.98
C ARG A 3 15.40 -1.46 20.31
N ILE A 4 14.29 -1.68 19.61
CA ILE A 4 13.03 -1.03 19.93
C ILE A 4 12.55 -1.65 21.25
N PRO A 5 12.18 -0.86 22.27
CA PRO A 5 11.71 -1.38 23.55
C PRO A 5 10.51 -2.30 23.32
N ASP A 6 10.49 -3.50 23.90
CA ASP A 6 9.41 -4.47 23.72
C ASP A 6 8.14 -4.14 24.50
N ASP A 7 8.23 -3.22 25.46
CA ASP A 7 7.10 -2.78 26.26
C ASP A 7 6.08 -1.98 25.40
N PRO A 8 4.82 -2.44 25.30
CA PRO A 8 3.77 -1.75 24.53
C PRO A 8 3.46 -0.34 25.08
N ALA A 9 3.63 -0.10 26.39
CA ALA A 9 3.39 1.21 26.99
C ALA A 9 4.43 2.24 26.50
N ILE A 10 5.71 1.87 26.52
CA ILE A 10 6.82 2.70 26.04
C ILE A 10 6.67 3.02 24.55
N ARG A 11 6.23 2.04 23.74
CA ARG A 11 5.98 2.28 22.31
C ARG A 11 4.84 3.26 22.07
N ARG A 12 3.76 3.16 22.85
CA ARG A 12 2.61 4.06 22.75
C ARG A 12 3.01 5.48 23.14
N SER A 13 3.72 5.67 24.25
CA SER A 13 4.21 6.99 24.66
C SER A 13 5.17 7.59 23.63
N LEU A 14 6.08 6.79 23.07
CA LEU A 14 7.02 7.23 22.04
C LEU A 14 6.29 7.66 20.75
N THR A 15 5.25 6.92 20.34
CA THR A 15 4.44 7.27 19.17
C THR A 15 3.67 8.57 19.39
N VAL A 16 3.06 8.75 20.58
CA VAL A 16 2.35 9.99 20.94
C VAL A 16 3.32 11.18 20.97
N LEU A 17 4.52 10.99 21.53
CA LEU A 17 5.55 12.02 21.55
C LEU A 17 5.99 12.40 20.13
N MET A 18 6.27 11.43 19.26
CA MET A 18 6.63 11.71 17.86
C MET A 18 5.52 12.44 17.10
N ILE A 19 4.26 12.08 17.33
CA ILE A 19 3.12 12.78 16.73
C ILE A 19 3.06 14.23 17.25
N ALA A 20 3.18 14.44 18.56
CA ALA A 20 3.11 15.77 19.16
C ALA A 20 4.26 16.67 18.67
N VAL A 21 5.49 16.17 18.66
CA VAL A 21 6.67 16.90 18.17
C VAL A 21 6.56 17.20 16.68
N GLY A 22 6.15 16.22 15.87
CA GLY A 22 5.94 16.41 14.44
C GLY A 22 4.90 17.48 14.14
N LEU A 23 3.72 17.41 14.80
CA LEU A 23 2.66 18.41 14.66
C LEU A 23 3.11 19.81 15.11
N ALA A 24 3.79 19.91 16.24
CA ALA A 24 4.31 21.18 16.72
C ALA A 24 5.29 21.80 15.72
N SER A 25 6.22 21.00 15.17
CA SER A 25 7.18 21.47 14.15
C SER A 25 6.47 22.02 12.91
N ILE A 26 5.43 21.32 12.44
CA ILE A 26 4.64 21.75 11.27
C ILE A 26 3.89 23.05 11.54
N VAL A 27 3.26 23.18 12.72
CA VAL A 27 2.53 24.40 13.09
C VAL A 27 3.49 25.59 13.19
N ILE A 28 4.63 25.41 13.87
CA ILE A 28 5.67 26.45 13.97
C ILE A 28 6.12 26.87 12.58
N ARG A 29 6.35 25.90 11.68
CA ARG A 29 6.74 26.17 10.30
C ARG A 29 5.68 26.97 9.54
N ILE A 30 4.41 26.55 9.58
CA ILE A 30 3.30 27.24 8.89
C ILE A 30 3.20 28.69 9.37
N VAL A 31 3.30 28.92 10.68
CA VAL A 31 3.27 30.26 11.28
C VAL A 31 4.46 31.09 10.79
N SER A 32 5.68 30.53 10.83
CA SER A 32 6.90 31.19 10.37
C SER A 32 6.83 31.58 8.89
N VAL A 33 6.37 30.67 8.02
CA VAL A 33 6.20 30.96 6.57
C VAL A 33 5.10 32.00 6.35
N SER A 34 3.99 31.91 7.08
CA SER A 34 2.88 32.87 6.97
C SER A 34 3.33 34.29 7.37
N VAL A 35 4.05 34.43 8.47
CA VAL A 35 4.56 35.73 8.93
C VAL A 35 5.60 36.28 7.96
N TRP A 36 6.54 35.45 7.49
CA TRP A 36 7.63 35.90 6.63
C TRP A 36 7.17 36.22 5.19
N SER A 37 6.43 35.31 4.57
CA SER A 37 6.04 35.42 3.17
C SER A 37 4.82 36.31 2.96
N VAL A 38 3.77 36.15 3.78
CA VAL A 38 2.49 36.86 3.59
C VAL A 38 2.50 38.23 4.26
N LYS A 39 2.95 38.32 5.52
CA LYS A 39 2.91 39.58 6.27
C LYS A 39 4.08 40.50 5.96
N LEU A 40 5.30 39.97 5.92
CA LEU A 40 6.50 40.76 5.65
C LEU A 40 6.79 40.89 4.15
N GLY A 41 6.19 40.06 3.30
CA GLY A 41 6.36 40.14 1.86
C GLY A 41 7.78 39.82 1.37
N HIS A 42 8.59 39.13 2.18
CA HIS A 42 9.94 38.71 1.80
C HIS A 42 9.90 37.34 1.12
N ARG A 43 10.82 37.08 0.19
CA ARG A 43 11.00 35.71 -0.33
C ARG A 43 11.74 34.89 0.71
N ILE A 44 11.50 33.58 0.72
CA ILE A 44 12.18 32.67 1.63
C ILE A 44 13.69 32.60 1.29
N GLU A 45 14.02 32.71 0.01
CA GLU A 45 15.38 32.70 -0.54
C GLU A 45 16.21 33.93 -0.12
N ASP A 46 15.58 35.01 0.34
CA ASP A 46 16.28 36.25 0.70
C ASP A 46 17.08 36.11 2.02
N SER A 47 16.79 35.10 2.84
CA SER A 47 17.46 34.89 4.13
C SER A 47 17.87 33.42 4.32
N ILE A 48 19.18 33.18 4.24
CA ILE A 48 19.79 31.86 4.50
C ILE A 48 19.41 31.35 5.89
N ALA A 49 19.32 32.23 6.89
CA ALA A 49 18.96 31.84 8.25
C ALA A 49 17.51 31.35 8.34
N MET A 50 16.58 32.00 7.63
CA MET A 50 15.19 31.59 7.57
C MET A 50 15.02 30.27 6.80
N GLU A 51 15.69 30.14 5.65
CA GLU A 51 15.72 28.89 4.88
C GLU A 51 16.22 27.73 5.73
N ALA A 52 17.37 27.91 6.41
CA ALA A 52 17.95 26.90 7.29
C ALA A 52 17.05 26.54 8.48
N ALA A 53 16.37 27.51 9.09
CA ALA A 53 15.42 27.22 10.17
C ALA A 53 14.21 26.41 9.68
N LEU A 54 13.66 26.75 8.51
CA LEU A 54 12.53 26.05 7.92
C LEU A 54 12.89 24.63 7.48
N THR A 55 14.08 24.41 6.92
CA THR A 55 14.54 23.06 6.55
C THR A 55 14.70 22.18 7.78
N VAL A 56 15.31 22.67 8.86
CA VAL A 56 15.43 21.93 10.13
C VAL A 56 14.05 21.54 10.69
N LEU A 57 13.07 22.44 10.68
CA LEU A 57 11.70 22.12 11.13
C LEU A 57 11.06 21.02 10.26
N SER A 58 11.32 21.04 8.95
CA SER A 58 10.82 20.06 7.99
C SER A 58 11.44 18.69 8.20
N ASP A 59 12.75 18.66 8.43
CA ASP A 59 13.50 17.43 8.71
C ASP A 59 13.05 16.80 10.02
N VAL A 60 12.81 17.60 11.07
CA VAL A 60 12.25 17.10 12.33
C VAL A 60 10.87 16.47 12.11
N ALA A 61 10.00 17.10 11.31
CA ALA A 61 8.69 16.55 10.99
C ALA A 61 8.79 15.22 10.21
N LEU A 62 9.69 15.15 9.22
CA LEU A 62 9.92 13.91 8.47
C LEU A 62 10.52 12.80 9.32
N VAL A 63 11.49 13.11 10.18
CA VAL A 63 12.10 12.12 11.09
C VAL A 63 11.04 11.56 12.04
N CYS A 64 10.13 12.40 12.55
CA CYS A 64 9.00 11.94 13.35
C CYS A 64 8.09 11.00 12.55
N LEU A 65 7.79 11.34 11.30
CA LEU A 65 6.96 10.51 10.41
C LEU A 65 7.60 9.16 10.12
N ILE A 66 8.89 9.14 9.76
CA ILE A 66 9.68 7.93 9.57
C ILE A 66 9.70 7.10 10.86
N GLY A 67 9.90 7.75 12.00
CA GLY A 67 9.89 7.11 13.32
C GLY A 67 8.58 6.38 13.61
N ILE A 68 7.44 7.02 13.36
CA ILE A 68 6.11 6.41 13.49
C ILE A 68 5.99 5.17 12.60
N VAL A 69 6.43 5.26 11.34
CA VAL A 69 6.38 4.13 10.41
C VAL A 69 7.30 2.99 10.85
N VAL A 70 8.51 3.27 11.33
CA VAL A 70 9.44 2.27 11.86
C VAL A 70 8.85 1.56 13.08
N VAL A 71 8.26 2.30 14.02
CA VAL A 71 7.57 1.72 15.19
C VAL A 71 6.40 0.84 14.77
N ARG A 72 5.63 1.25 13.75
CA ARG A 72 4.52 0.47 13.20
C ARG A 72 4.99 -0.83 12.55
N ILE A 73 6.08 -0.81 11.76
CA ILE A 73 6.66 -2.01 11.16
C ILE A 73 7.11 -2.99 12.25
N GLY A 74 7.71 -2.49 13.33
CA GLY A 74 8.13 -3.30 14.49
C GLY A 74 6.99 -4.01 15.24
N ARG A 75 5.72 -3.68 14.97
CA ARG A 75 4.54 -4.34 15.56
C ARG A 75 4.07 -5.56 14.75
N PHE A 76 4.44 -5.66 13.48
CA PHE A 76 4.00 -6.73 12.60
C PHE A 76 4.85 -7.99 12.78
N SER A 77 4.56 -8.77 13.83
CA SER A 77 5.14 -10.10 14.06
C SER A 77 4.27 -11.25 13.54
N HIS A 78 3.03 -10.97 13.11
CA HIS A 78 2.10 -12.00 12.64
C HIS A 78 2.30 -12.38 11.16
N ALA A 79 1.90 -13.61 10.81
CA ALA A 79 1.95 -14.15 9.46
C ALA A 79 1.22 -13.25 8.45
N LEU A 80 1.70 -13.18 7.19
CA LEU A 80 1.03 -12.47 6.09
C LEU A 80 -0.35 -13.08 5.88
N SER A 81 -1.36 -12.44 6.44
CA SER A 81 -2.75 -12.69 6.06
C SER A 81 -3.16 -11.68 4.98
N TYR A 82 -4.27 -11.98 4.32
CA TYR A 82 -4.89 -11.12 3.32
C TYR A 82 -5.25 -9.73 3.88
N GLU A 83 -5.78 -9.69 5.10
CA GLU A 83 -6.33 -8.49 5.73
C GLU A 83 -5.35 -7.31 5.87
N PRO A 84 -4.13 -7.46 6.44
CA PRO A 84 -3.20 -6.35 6.60
C PRO A 84 -2.69 -5.81 5.27
N ILE A 85 -2.56 -6.67 4.25
CA ILE A 85 -2.12 -6.28 2.91
C ILE A 85 -3.24 -5.53 2.18
N ALA A 86 -4.46 -6.04 2.25
CA ALA A 86 -5.62 -5.34 1.71
C ALA A 86 -5.81 -3.99 2.42
N ALA A 87 -5.66 -3.93 3.75
CA ALA A 87 -5.82 -2.70 4.53
C ALA A 87 -4.73 -1.65 4.24
N SER A 88 -3.46 -2.06 4.08
CA SER A 88 -2.40 -1.11 3.71
C SER A 88 -2.58 -0.60 2.28
N LEU A 89 -2.98 -1.48 1.35
CA LEU A 89 -3.22 -1.13 -0.04
C LEU A 89 -4.42 -0.21 -0.19
N THR A 90 -5.52 -0.47 0.52
CA THR A 90 -6.67 0.45 0.56
C THR A 90 -6.27 1.79 1.15
N THR A 91 -5.55 1.80 2.27
CA THR A 91 -5.10 3.05 2.92
C THR A 91 -4.24 3.86 1.95
N TYR A 92 -3.29 3.23 1.26
CA TYR A 92 -2.46 3.90 0.25
C TYR A 92 -3.29 4.44 -0.91
N SER A 93 -4.10 3.59 -1.57
CA SER A 93 -4.87 4.00 -2.75
C SER A 93 -5.89 5.10 -2.43
N VAL A 94 -6.63 4.97 -1.32
CA VAL A 94 -7.64 5.97 -0.92
C VAL A 94 -6.96 7.27 -0.50
N SER A 95 -5.90 7.21 0.30
CA SER A 95 -5.19 8.44 0.72
C SER A 95 -4.56 9.13 -0.48
N SER A 96 -3.97 8.38 -1.41
CA SER A 96 -3.34 8.94 -2.60
C SER A 96 -4.37 9.60 -3.51
N LEU A 97 -5.50 8.95 -3.74
CA LEU A 97 -6.57 9.50 -4.55
C LEU A 97 -7.20 10.72 -3.87
N ALA A 98 -7.38 10.70 -2.55
CA ALA A 98 -7.85 11.85 -1.79
C ALA A 98 -6.90 13.06 -1.92
N ILE A 99 -5.58 12.84 -1.87
CA ILE A 99 -4.61 13.92 -2.08
C ILE A 99 -4.62 14.42 -3.52
N LEU A 100 -4.73 13.54 -4.52
CA LEU A 100 -4.84 13.96 -5.92
C LEU A 100 -6.10 14.80 -6.15
N VAL A 101 -7.24 14.40 -5.59
CA VAL A 101 -8.48 15.17 -5.67
C VAL A 101 -8.35 16.50 -4.93
N LEU A 102 -7.78 16.50 -3.72
CA LEU A 102 -7.54 17.73 -2.96
C LEU A 102 -6.64 18.69 -3.75
N ALA A 103 -5.57 18.19 -4.35
CA ALA A 103 -4.66 18.98 -5.17
C ALA A 103 -5.30 19.52 -6.46
N ALA A 104 -6.29 18.81 -7.02
CA ALA A 104 -7.02 19.27 -8.20
C ALA A 104 -8.08 20.34 -7.87
N ILE A 105 -8.63 20.34 -6.66
CA ILE A 105 -9.67 21.30 -6.23
C ILE A 105 -9.06 22.60 -5.71
N VAL A 106 -7.92 22.54 -5.04
CA VAL A 106 -7.30 23.73 -4.42
C VAL A 106 -6.76 24.65 -5.52
N PRO A 107 -7.19 25.92 -5.59
CA PRO A 107 -6.70 26.86 -6.58
C PRO A 107 -5.20 27.13 -6.38
N ASN A 108 -4.46 27.17 -7.48
CA ASN A 108 -3.04 27.54 -7.51
C ASN A 108 -2.89 29.02 -7.15
N ASN A 109 -2.76 29.31 -5.85
CA ASN A 109 -2.47 30.67 -5.34
C ASN A 109 -0.97 31.00 -5.36
N PHE A 110 -0.25 30.48 -6.35
CA PHE A 110 1.18 30.75 -6.55
C PHE A 110 1.33 31.86 -7.60
N GLU A 111 1.76 33.05 -7.17
CA GLU A 111 2.19 34.13 -8.07
C GLU A 111 3.71 34.31 -7.90
N ASP A 112 4.49 34.16 -8.97
CA ASP A 112 5.95 34.37 -9.00
C ASP A 112 6.74 33.65 -7.88
N GLY A 113 6.37 32.38 -7.60
CA GLY A 113 7.00 31.55 -6.58
C GLY A 113 6.64 31.94 -5.13
N ARG A 114 5.69 32.87 -4.94
CA ARG A 114 5.24 33.37 -3.64
C ARG A 114 3.85 32.87 -3.32
N MET A 115 3.60 32.67 -2.02
CA MET A 115 2.26 32.38 -1.51
C MET A 115 1.60 33.70 -1.13
N ASN A 116 0.61 34.14 -1.92
CA ASN A 116 -0.05 35.43 -1.69
C ASN A 116 -1.22 35.36 -0.70
N SER A 117 -1.57 34.17 -0.21
CA SER A 117 -2.66 33.99 0.76
C SER A 117 -2.28 33.04 1.89
N TYR A 118 -2.75 33.36 3.12
CA TYR A 118 -2.63 32.46 4.28
C TYR A 118 -3.24 31.09 4.02
N VAL A 119 -4.35 31.05 3.27
CA VAL A 119 -5.01 29.81 2.85
C VAL A 119 -4.05 28.97 1.99
N GLY A 120 -3.38 29.59 1.02
CA GLY A 120 -2.39 28.92 0.16
C GLY A 120 -1.21 28.34 0.94
N VAL A 121 -0.74 29.03 1.98
CA VAL A 121 0.30 28.50 2.89
C VAL A 121 -0.17 27.25 3.61
N VAL A 122 -1.37 27.29 4.19
CA VAL A 122 -1.89 26.14 4.94
C VAL A 122 -2.14 24.95 4.00
N THR A 123 -2.78 25.17 2.85
CA THR A 123 -3.12 24.09 1.92
C THR A 123 -1.88 23.45 1.29
N SER A 124 -0.85 24.23 0.95
CA SER A 124 0.41 23.70 0.39
C SER A 124 1.14 22.81 1.40
N HIS A 125 1.19 23.23 2.68
CA HIS A 125 1.83 22.44 3.73
C HIS A 125 1.05 21.16 4.05
N ILE A 126 -0.29 21.20 4.03
CA ILE A 126 -1.13 20.01 4.21
C ILE A 126 -0.88 19.01 3.08
N ILE A 127 -0.83 19.48 1.84
CA ILE A 127 -0.59 18.61 0.68
C ILE A 127 0.82 18.04 0.72
N ALA A 128 1.84 18.86 0.97
CA ALA A 128 3.21 18.38 1.06
C ALA A 128 3.39 17.36 2.18
N LEU A 129 2.83 17.63 3.38
CA LEU A 129 2.87 16.68 4.48
C LEU A 129 2.15 15.38 4.10
N GLY A 130 0.98 15.48 3.49
CA GLY A 130 0.21 14.34 3.05
C GLY A 130 0.96 13.49 2.03
N THR A 131 1.63 14.10 1.05
CA THR A 131 2.39 13.37 0.03
C THR A 131 3.58 12.64 0.64
N PHE A 132 4.35 13.30 1.51
CA PHE A 132 5.42 12.65 2.28
C PHE A 132 4.87 11.53 3.17
N ALA A 133 3.73 11.75 3.84
CA ALA A 133 3.12 10.74 4.71
C ALA A 133 2.74 9.47 3.93
N ILE A 134 2.12 9.64 2.76
CA ILE A 134 1.71 8.52 1.90
C ILE A 134 2.93 7.80 1.34
N SER A 135 3.92 8.53 0.83
CA SER A 135 5.13 7.92 0.27
C SER A 135 5.95 7.19 1.34
N ILE A 136 6.15 7.77 2.53
CA ILE A 136 6.85 7.09 3.62
C ILE A 136 6.03 5.89 4.12
N GLY A 137 4.70 6.02 4.18
CA GLY A 137 3.79 4.90 4.48
C GLY A 137 3.91 3.75 3.48
N LEU A 138 3.97 4.06 2.18
CA LEU A 138 4.23 3.11 1.11
C LEU A 138 5.61 2.45 1.24
N ALA A 139 6.67 3.24 1.47
CA ALA A 139 8.01 2.72 1.68
C ALA A 139 8.05 1.77 2.90
N GLY A 140 7.35 2.13 3.98
CA GLY A 140 7.23 1.28 5.15
C GLY A 140 6.47 -0.02 4.89
N PHE A 141 5.39 0.05 4.11
CA PHE A 141 4.66 -1.13 3.67
C PHE A 141 5.53 -2.05 2.79
N LEU A 142 6.26 -1.49 1.82
CA LEU A 142 7.20 -2.24 0.98
C LEU A 142 8.30 -2.89 1.84
N ALA A 143 8.89 -2.12 2.76
CA ALA A 143 9.91 -2.63 3.68
C ALA A 143 9.38 -3.77 4.55
N MET A 144 8.15 -3.65 5.07
CA MET A 144 7.49 -4.70 5.83
C MET A 144 7.34 -5.98 5.00
N LEU A 145 6.79 -5.88 3.78
CA LEU A 145 6.62 -7.04 2.89
C LEU A 145 7.96 -7.73 2.58
N LEU A 146 9.02 -6.95 2.39
CA LEU A 146 10.35 -7.47 2.09
C LEU A 146 10.99 -8.12 3.33
N LEU A 147 10.91 -7.50 4.51
CA LEU A 147 11.49 -8.03 5.75
C LEU A 147 10.88 -9.37 6.17
N GLN A 148 9.62 -9.61 5.82
CA GLN A 148 8.92 -10.82 6.21
C GLN A 148 9.50 -12.11 5.62
N ARG A 149 10.26 -12.03 4.51
CA ARG A 149 10.91 -13.22 3.92
C ARG A 149 12.04 -13.81 4.77
N ARG A 150 12.42 -13.19 5.90
CA ARG A 150 13.41 -13.68 6.90
C ARG A 150 14.75 -14.19 6.34
N ARG A 151 15.11 -13.89 5.09
CA ARG A 151 16.37 -14.30 4.47
C ARG A 151 17.41 -13.20 4.71
N GLN A 152 18.61 -13.55 5.16
CA GLN A 152 19.69 -12.57 5.44
C GLN A 152 19.98 -11.65 4.23
N ARG A 153 19.89 -12.18 3.00
CA ARG A 153 20.07 -11.40 1.77
C ARG A 153 19.01 -10.30 1.57
N THR A 154 17.79 -10.47 2.06
CA THR A 154 16.72 -9.46 1.89
C THR A 154 17.00 -8.18 2.69
N ARG A 155 17.71 -8.28 3.81
CA ARG A 155 18.17 -7.10 4.56
C ARG A 155 19.20 -6.31 3.77
N VAL A 156 20.12 -7.00 3.08
CA VAL A 156 21.11 -6.34 2.22
C VAL A 156 20.43 -5.58 1.07
N TYR A 157 19.44 -6.19 0.41
CA TYR A 157 18.68 -5.50 -0.65
C TYR A 157 17.92 -4.27 -0.13
N LEU A 158 17.34 -4.32 1.08
CA LEU A 158 16.69 -3.16 1.68
C LEU A 158 17.66 -2.03 2.00
N VAL A 159 18.83 -2.35 2.57
CA VAL A 159 19.88 -1.36 2.82
C VAL A 159 20.35 -0.76 1.50
N LEU A 160 20.55 -1.58 0.47
CA LEU A 160 20.90 -1.12 -0.87
C LEU A 160 19.83 -0.18 -1.45
N GLN A 161 18.53 -0.49 -1.28
CA GLN A 161 17.44 0.37 -1.75
C GLN A 161 17.45 1.74 -1.04
N VAL A 162 17.74 1.77 0.27
CA VAL A 162 17.86 3.03 1.02
C VAL A 162 19.08 3.84 0.56
N ILE A 163 20.21 3.17 0.31
CA ILE A 163 21.40 3.82 -0.25
C ILE A 163 21.10 4.40 -1.64
N VAL A 164 20.38 3.68 -2.50
CA VAL A 164 19.97 4.18 -3.81
C VAL A 164 19.04 5.40 -3.68
N LEU A 165 18.07 5.38 -2.75
CA LEU A 165 17.21 6.55 -2.48
C LEU A 165 18.01 7.76 -2.01
N MET A 166 18.95 7.58 -1.09
CA MET A 166 19.85 8.67 -0.67
C MET A 166 20.70 9.19 -1.83
N GLY A 167 21.21 8.29 -2.68
CA GLY A 167 21.96 8.66 -3.88
C GLY A 167 21.13 9.48 -4.86
N ILE A 168 19.87 9.09 -5.11
CA ILE A 168 18.95 9.84 -5.98
C ILE A 168 18.71 11.24 -5.41
N TRP A 169 18.46 11.38 -4.12
CA TRP A 169 18.25 12.67 -3.48
C TRP A 169 19.50 13.57 -3.55
N LEU A 170 20.69 13.00 -3.31
CA LEU A 170 21.94 13.73 -3.38
C LEU A 170 22.23 14.21 -4.81
N CYS A 171 22.09 13.33 -5.81
CA CYS A 171 22.25 13.70 -7.22
C CYS A 171 21.22 14.76 -7.63
N SER A 172 19.96 14.62 -7.20
CA SER A 172 18.92 15.61 -7.49
C SER A 172 19.21 16.99 -6.90
N SER A 173 19.83 17.05 -5.72
CA SER A 173 20.19 18.31 -5.06
C SER A 173 21.35 19.03 -5.75
N LEU A 174 22.11 18.33 -6.61
CA LEU A 174 23.27 18.84 -7.34
C LEU A 174 23.00 19.04 -8.83
N VAL A 175 21.75 18.92 -9.29
CA VAL A 175 21.38 19.07 -10.71
C VAL A 175 21.77 20.44 -11.26
N ASP A 176 21.64 21.49 -10.47
CA ASP A 176 21.99 22.87 -10.87
C ASP A 176 23.48 23.06 -11.17
N VAL A 177 24.34 22.16 -10.65
CA VAL A 177 25.80 22.22 -10.86
C VAL A 177 26.20 21.60 -12.20
N SER A 178 25.52 20.52 -12.62
CA SER A 178 25.86 19.81 -13.85
C SER A 178 24.76 18.86 -14.31
N ILE A 179 24.55 18.81 -15.64
CA ILE A 179 23.66 17.84 -16.30
C ILE A 179 24.03 16.38 -16.01
N VAL A 180 25.30 16.10 -15.67
CA VAL A 180 25.76 14.75 -15.30
C VAL A 180 24.99 14.22 -14.09
N PHE A 181 24.66 15.08 -13.12
CA PHE A 181 23.91 14.68 -11.93
C PHE A 181 22.45 14.34 -12.24
N PHE A 182 21.84 15.00 -13.23
CA PHE A 182 20.52 14.64 -13.73
C PHE A 182 20.53 13.25 -14.38
N VAL A 183 21.49 12.98 -15.28
CA VAL A 183 21.62 11.66 -15.91
C VAL A 183 21.89 10.58 -14.86
N ALA A 184 22.72 10.86 -13.85
CA ALA A 184 23.01 9.96 -12.76
C ALA A 184 21.76 9.63 -11.90
N SER A 185 20.90 10.61 -11.60
CA SER A 185 19.67 10.38 -10.82
C SER A 185 18.67 9.50 -11.58
N VAL A 186 18.56 9.67 -12.90
CA VAL A 186 17.74 8.81 -13.78
C VAL A 186 18.26 7.38 -13.81
N ILE A 187 19.58 7.20 -13.99
CA ILE A 187 20.21 5.87 -13.98
C ILE A 187 20.01 5.18 -12.63
N LEU A 188 20.21 5.89 -11.52
CA LEU A 188 19.99 5.35 -10.17
C LEU A 188 18.53 4.96 -9.95
N THR A 189 17.58 5.73 -10.47
CA THR A 189 16.15 5.41 -10.40
C THR A 189 15.83 4.13 -11.18
N ALA A 190 16.41 3.97 -12.37
CA ALA A 190 16.28 2.73 -13.14
C ALA A 190 16.88 1.52 -12.42
N ILE A 191 18.09 1.65 -11.85
CA ILE A 191 18.73 0.60 -11.03
C ILE A 191 17.86 0.23 -9.83
N GLY A 192 17.32 1.23 -9.12
CA GLY A 192 16.41 1.02 -7.99
C GLY A 192 15.12 0.30 -8.37
N GLY A 193 14.57 0.58 -9.56
CA GLY A 193 13.43 -0.15 -10.13
C GLY A 193 13.74 -1.61 -10.41
N ILE A 194 14.90 -1.89 -11.02
CA ILE A 194 15.36 -3.27 -11.29
C ILE A 194 15.58 -4.03 -9.98
N LEU A 195 16.21 -3.41 -8.98
CA LEU A 195 16.37 -3.99 -7.65
C LEU A 195 15.02 -4.38 -7.04
N MET A 196 14.00 -3.53 -7.16
CA MET A 196 12.65 -3.85 -6.70
C MET A 196 12.01 -5.04 -7.43
N LEU A 197 12.17 -5.13 -8.75
CA LEU A 197 11.68 -6.28 -9.52
C LEU A 197 12.33 -7.59 -9.06
N VAL A 198 13.65 -7.59 -8.88
CA VAL A 198 14.41 -8.75 -8.41
C VAL A 198 13.96 -9.15 -7.01
N ASN A 199 13.71 -8.17 -6.13
CA ASN A 199 13.32 -8.44 -4.75
C ASN A 199 11.89 -9.00 -4.62
N THR A 200 11.02 -8.80 -5.62
CA THR A 200 9.60 -9.19 -5.54
C THR A 200 9.34 -10.70 -5.78
N GLN A 201 10.36 -11.51 -6.10
CA GLN A 201 10.18 -12.90 -6.55
C GLN A 201 9.51 -13.87 -5.54
N ARG A 202 8.32 -14.39 -5.90
CA ARG A 202 7.52 -15.47 -5.26
C ARG A 202 6.69 -15.07 -4.01
N LEU A 203 5.38 -14.92 -4.20
CA LEU A 203 4.39 -14.67 -3.12
C LEU A 203 3.59 -15.96 -2.87
N HIS A 204 4.13 -16.86 -2.04
CA HIS A 204 3.50 -18.17 -1.78
C HIS A 204 2.12 -18.04 -1.11
N TRP A 205 1.93 -17.03 -0.25
CA TRP A 205 0.66 -16.79 0.46
C TRP A 205 -0.50 -16.45 -0.49
N LEU A 206 -0.22 -16.02 -1.72
CA LEU A 206 -1.25 -15.66 -2.68
C LEU A 206 -2.02 -16.88 -3.20
N ALA A 207 -1.41 -18.06 -3.18
CA ALA A 207 -2.05 -19.30 -3.64
C ALA A 207 -3.16 -19.76 -2.70
N THR A 208 -3.09 -19.44 -1.40
CA THR A 208 -4.00 -19.95 -0.36
C THR A 208 -5.25 -19.08 -0.15
N ILE A 209 -5.47 -18.08 -1.00
CA ILE A 209 -6.59 -17.13 -0.87
C ILE A 209 -7.76 -17.57 -1.76
N THR A 210 -8.99 -17.42 -1.26
CA THR A 210 -10.24 -17.67 -1.99
C THR A 210 -10.41 -16.74 -3.19
N MET A 211 -11.20 -17.15 -4.19
CA MET A 211 -11.40 -16.37 -5.42
C MET A 211 -11.96 -14.98 -5.17
N GLU A 212 -12.97 -14.82 -4.30
CA GLU A 212 -13.59 -13.51 -4.00
C GLU A 212 -12.57 -12.50 -3.46
N LYS A 213 -11.73 -12.94 -2.52
CA LYS A 213 -10.68 -12.12 -1.91
C LYS A 213 -9.62 -11.73 -2.93
N LYS A 214 -9.29 -12.61 -3.89
CA LYS A 214 -8.35 -12.32 -4.99
C LYS A 214 -8.91 -11.30 -5.99
N VAL A 215 -10.19 -11.37 -6.34
CA VAL A 215 -10.82 -10.38 -7.23
C VAL A 215 -10.81 -9.00 -6.57
N ARG A 216 -11.16 -8.92 -5.28
CA ARG A 216 -11.05 -7.66 -4.52
C ARG A 216 -9.60 -7.16 -4.46
N LEU A 217 -8.64 -8.05 -4.25
CA LEU A 217 -7.22 -7.70 -4.25
C LEU A 217 -6.78 -7.14 -5.61
N LEU A 218 -7.22 -7.76 -6.71
CA LEU A 218 -6.92 -7.32 -8.07
C LEU A 218 -7.43 -5.90 -8.33
N TRP A 219 -8.65 -5.58 -7.92
CA TRP A 219 -9.16 -4.21 -8.05
C TRP A 219 -8.34 -3.20 -7.23
N LEU A 220 -8.00 -3.56 -5.99
CA LEU A 220 -7.18 -2.70 -5.13
C LEU A 220 -5.77 -2.47 -5.68
N THR A 221 -5.15 -3.49 -6.28
CA THR A 221 -3.82 -3.36 -6.87
C THR A 221 -3.86 -2.54 -8.14
N PHE A 222 -4.92 -2.66 -8.94
CA PHE A 222 -5.13 -1.80 -10.10
C PHE A 222 -5.24 -0.32 -9.68
N CYS A 223 -6.06 -0.01 -8.67
CA CYS A 223 -6.14 1.35 -8.12
C CYS A 223 -4.79 1.84 -7.58
N ALA A 224 -4.04 0.97 -6.90
CA ALA A 224 -2.72 1.33 -6.37
C ALA A 224 -1.70 1.61 -7.49
N VAL A 225 -1.70 0.80 -8.56
CA VAL A 225 -0.86 1.03 -9.75
C VAL A 225 -1.19 2.41 -10.34
N PHE A 226 -2.47 2.70 -10.55
CA PHE A 226 -2.92 3.99 -11.09
C PHE A 226 -2.50 5.17 -10.20
N ALA A 227 -2.74 5.09 -8.90
CA ALA A 227 -2.35 6.12 -7.94
C ALA A 227 -0.82 6.36 -7.93
N SER A 228 -0.04 5.28 -7.96
CA SER A 228 1.42 5.32 -7.91
C SER A 228 2.04 5.91 -9.18
N ILE A 229 1.52 5.57 -10.36
CA ILE A 229 2.02 6.13 -11.63
C ILE A 229 1.66 7.61 -11.75
N VAL A 230 0.43 7.98 -11.41
CA VAL A 230 -0.01 9.40 -11.49
C VAL A 230 0.83 10.25 -10.56
N LEU A 231 0.99 9.86 -9.29
CA LEU A 231 1.86 10.60 -8.37
C LEU A 231 3.30 10.68 -8.87
N SER A 232 3.88 9.57 -9.33
CA SER A 232 5.26 9.56 -9.82
C SER A 232 5.47 10.48 -11.03
N VAL A 233 4.57 10.45 -12.01
CA VAL A 233 4.65 11.29 -13.21
C VAL A 233 4.45 12.76 -12.88
N MET A 234 3.47 13.09 -12.02
CA MET A 234 3.21 14.48 -11.63
C MET A 234 4.46 15.14 -11.02
N TYR A 235 5.32 14.39 -10.33
CA TYR A 235 6.56 14.93 -9.78
C TYR A 235 7.69 15.17 -10.78
N VAL A 236 7.66 14.52 -11.94
CA VAL A 236 8.73 14.56 -12.94
C VAL A 236 8.40 15.51 -14.09
N SER A 237 7.12 15.67 -14.42
CA SER A 237 6.72 16.33 -15.66
C SER A 237 6.95 17.85 -15.71
N ASP A 238 7.49 18.48 -14.66
CA ASP A 238 7.74 19.93 -14.52
C ASP A 238 6.55 20.83 -14.94
N VAL A 239 5.37 20.24 -15.08
CA VAL A 239 4.11 20.95 -15.12
C VAL A 239 3.98 21.56 -13.74
N ASP A 240 3.75 22.88 -13.65
CA ASP A 240 3.51 23.68 -12.45
C ASP A 240 2.29 23.19 -11.64
N SER A 241 2.35 21.92 -11.26
CA SER A 241 1.33 21.23 -10.52
C SER A 241 1.48 21.66 -9.07
N TYR A 242 0.36 21.95 -8.43
CA TYR A 242 0.34 22.36 -7.03
C TYR A 242 1.11 21.40 -6.11
N LEU A 243 1.16 20.12 -6.48
CA LEU A 243 1.84 19.05 -5.76
C LEU A 243 3.37 19.17 -5.81
N THR A 244 3.95 19.47 -6.97
CA THR A 244 5.41 19.59 -7.13
C THR A 244 5.96 20.79 -6.38
N THR A 245 5.34 21.93 -6.59
CA THR A 245 5.72 23.20 -5.96
C THR A 245 5.57 23.13 -4.44
N SER A 246 4.45 22.59 -3.94
CA SER A 246 4.25 22.40 -2.50
C SER A 246 5.30 21.47 -1.87
N ALA A 247 5.65 20.36 -2.53
CA ALA A 247 6.65 19.42 -2.02
C ALA A 247 8.08 19.99 -2.07
N ALA A 248 8.43 20.72 -3.14
CA ALA A 248 9.73 21.36 -3.30
C ALA A 248 9.95 22.53 -2.33
N GLN A 249 8.89 23.26 -1.98
CA GLN A 249 8.94 24.27 -0.91
C GLN A 249 9.01 23.63 0.47
N PHE A 250 8.42 22.43 0.65
CA PHE A 250 8.48 21.73 1.93
C PHE A 250 9.92 21.35 2.29
N ILE A 251 10.65 20.72 1.36
CA ILE A 251 12.08 20.42 1.51
C ILE A 251 12.76 20.72 0.18
N ARG A 252 13.94 21.31 0.25
CA ARG A 252 14.76 21.59 -0.94
C ARG A 252 15.06 20.29 -1.69
N GLY A 253 14.68 20.22 -2.96
CA GLY A 253 14.76 19.00 -3.77
C GLY A 253 13.89 17.85 -3.25
N GLY A 254 12.94 18.13 -2.36
CA GLY A 254 12.13 17.15 -1.64
C GLY A 254 11.17 16.38 -2.54
N ALA A 255 10.72 16.97 -3.66
CA ALA A 255 9.78 16.36 -4.60
C ALA A 255 10.30 15.05 -5.23
N ILE A 256 11.63 14.91 -5.38
CA ILE A 256 12.23 13.71 -5.99
C ILE A 256 12.06 12.45 -5.12
N LEU A 257 12.00 12.61 -3.79
CA LEU A 257 11.91 11.49 -2.86
C LEU A 257 10.53 10.81 -2.94
N PRO A 258 9.39 11.52 -2.77
CA PRO A 258 8.07 10.97 -3.05
C PRO A 258 7.96 10.40 -4.47
N SER A 259 8.53 11.08 -5.47
CA SER A 259 8.53 10.58 -6.84
C SER A 259 9.19 9.21 -6.96
N ALA A 260 10.42 9.07 -6.49
CA ALA A 260 11.19 7.83 -6.55
C ALA A 260 10.53 6.70 -5.75
N ILE A 261 9.98 7.00 -4.56
CA ILE A 261 9.28 6.01 -3.74
C ILE A 261 7.99 5.54 -4.43
N ASN A 262 7.20 6.46 -5.00
CA ASN A 262 5.99 6.11 -5.74
C ASN A 262 6.33 5.37 -7.04
N PHE A 263 7.45 5.67 -7.69
CA PHE A 263 7.93 4.88 -8.84
C PHE A 263 8.28 3.44 -8.43
N PHE A 264 8.99 3.26 -7.31
CA PHE A 264 9.28 1.92 -6.77
C PHE A 264 8.02 1.18 -6.35
N GLY A 265 7.04 1.89 -5.77
CA GLY A 265 5.71 1.37 -5.50
C GLY A 265 5.00 0.91 -6.77
N PHE A 266 5.04 1.71 -7.83
CA PHE A 266 4.44 1.37 -9.12
C PHE A 266 5.03 0.07 -9.68
N VAL A 267 6.37 -0.01 -9.76
CA VAL A 267 7.07 -1.21 -10.23
C VAL A 267 6.68 -2.45 -9.41
N PHE A 268 6.61 -2.29 -8.09
CA PHE A 268 6.16 -3.36 -7.19
C PHE A 268 4.70 -3.77 -7.45
N PHE A 269 3.78 -2.80 -7.53
CA PHE A 269 2.36 -3.06 -7.71
C PHE A 269 2.03 -3.67 -9.06
N VAL A 270 2.73 -3.28 -10.13
CA VAL A 270 2.60 -3.91 -11.45
C VAL A 270 3.01 -5.37 -11.37
N ARG A 271 4.16 -5.66 -10.76
CA ARG A 271 4.62 -7.03 -10.58
C ARG A 271 3.67 -7.85 -9.71
N PHE A 272 3.09 -7.23 -8.69
CA PHE A 272 2.12 -7.82 -7.78
C PHE A 272 0.80 -8.10 -8.50
N LEU A 273 0.29 -7.18 -9.32
CA LEU A 273 -0.89 -7.36 -10.15
C LEU A 273 -0.75 -8.58 -11.07
N PHE A 274 0.38 -8.70 -11.78
CA PHE A 274 0.65 -9.88 -12.60
C PHE A 274 0.72 -11.18 -11.78
N ALA A 275 1.27 -11.12 -10.56
CA ALA A 275 1.27 -12.29 -9.67
C ALA A 275 -0.14 -12.69 -9.23
N VAL A 276 -1.03 -11.73 -8.95
CA VAL A 276 -2.44 -11.98 -8.63
C VAL A 276 -3.14 -12.63 -9.82
N ILE A 277 -3.00 -12.06 -11.02
CA ILE A 277 -3.60 -12.61 -12.25
C ILE A 277 -3.13 -14.04 -12.50
N ALA A 278 -1.82 -14.31 -12.41
CA ALA A 278 -1.27 -15.64 -12.59
C ALA A 278 -1.75 -16.64 -11.51
N SER A 279 -2.16 -16.16 -10.34
CA SER A 279 -2.65 -17.00 -9.23
C SER A 279 -4.17 -17.25 -9.27
N LEU A 280 -4.92 -16.57 -10.13
CA LEU A 280 -6.37 -16.74 -10.29
C LEU A 280 -6.81 -18.17 -10.69
N PRO A 281 -6.18 -18.86 -11.67
CA PRO A 281 -6.61 -20.21 -12.03
C PRO A 281 -6.46 -21.20 -10.87
N ASN A 282 -5.42 -21.04 -10.04
CA ASN A 282 -5.20 -21.91 -8.89
C ASN A 282 -6.25 -21.73 -7.78
N SER A 283 -6.89 -20.56 -7.66
CA SER A 283 -7.98 -20.37 -6.68
C SER A 283 -9.18 -21.25 -6.97
N ALA A 284 -9.52 -21.46 -8.24
CA ALA A 284 -10.67 -22.29 -8.60
C ALA A 284 -10.50 -23.74 -8.11
N ILE A 285 -9.27 -24.25 -8.14
CA ILE A 285 -8.93 -25.59 -7.63
C ILE A 285 -9.01 -25.63 -6.10
N VAL A 286 -8.49 -24.59 -5.43
CA VAL A 286 -8.54 -24.50 -3.96
C VAL A 286 -9.98 -24.36 -3.47
N ASP A 287 -10.78 -23.51 -4.12
CA ASP A 287 -12.19 -23.31 -3.77
C ASP A 287 -12.99 -24.61 -4.00
N ARG A 288 -12.72 -25.36 -5.07
CA ARG A 288 -13.30 -26.69 -5.28
C ARG A 288 -12.97 -27.64 -4.12
N ARG A 289 -11.70 -27.77 -3.75
CA ARG A 289 -11.29 -28.62 -2.62
C ARG A 289 -11.88 -28.16 -1.29
N SER A 290 -11.97 -26.86 -1.06
CA SER A 290 -12.60 -26.32 0.14
C SER A 290 -14.08 -26.68 0.19
N SER A 291 -14.80 -26.56 -0.94
CA SER A 291 -16.21 -26.95 -1.02
C SER A 291 -16.41 -28.45 -0.84
N GLU A 292 -15.49 -29.28 -1.32
CA GLU A 292 -15.50 -30.74 -1.11
C GLU A 292 -15.32 -31.09 0.38
N VAL A 293 -14.39 -30.42 1.07
CA VAL A 293 -14.15 -30.65 2.51
C VAL A 293 -15.31 -30.16 3.37
N GLU A 294 -15.85 -28.97 3.09
CA GLU A 294 -17.02 -28.44 3.81
C GLU A 294 -18.24 -29.35 3.63
N SER A 295 -18.42 -29.87 2.42
CA SER A 295 -19.47 -30.83 2.12
C SER A 295 -19.31 -32.14 2.91
N LEU A 296 -18.10 -32.70 2.97
CA LEU A 296 -17.82 -33.88 3.78
C LEU A 296 -18.07 -33.64 5.28
N ALA A 297 -17.67 -32.48 5.79
CA ALA A 297 -17.93 -32.09 7.18
C ALA A 297 -19.43 -31.97 7.45
N HIS A 298 -20.21 -31.40 6.51
CA HIS A 298 -21.65 -31.29 6.61
C HIS A 298 -22.33 -32.67 6.64
N ILE A 299 -21.93 -33.60 5.75
CA ILE A 299 -22.45 -34.98 5.77
C ILE A 299 -22.11 -35.67 7.10
N THR A 300 -20.86 -35.54 7.57
CA THR A 300 -20.42 -36.16 8.82
C THR A 300 -21.25 -35.66 10.00
N ARG A 301 -21.56 -34.35 10.02
CA ARG A 301 -22.44 -33.75 11.02
C ARG A 301 -23.86 -34.30 10.93
N LEU A 302 -24.45 -34.37 9.73
CA LEU A 302 -25.77 -34.98 9.53
C LEU A 302 -25.82 -36.46 9.98
N MET A 303 -24.77 -37.24 9.72
CA MET A 303 -24.66 -38.61 10.21
C MET A 303 -24.60 -38.68 11.75
N SER A 304 -23.94 -37.71 12.39
CA SER A 304 -23.83 -37.66 13.86
C SER A 304 -25.11 -37.18 14.56
N GLU A 305 -25.97 -36.40 13.89
CA GLU A 305 -27.20 -35.83 14.47
C GLU A 305 -28.40 -36.81 14.46
N ALA A 306 -28.18 -38.11 14.22
CA ALA A 306 -29.22 -39.17 14.24
C ALA A 306 -30.45 -38.85 13.35
N VAL A 307 -30.18 -38.24 12.20
CA VAL A 307 -31.19 -37.89 11.19
C VAL A 307 -31.66 -39.18 10.46
N SER A 308 -32.95 -39.24 10.09
CA SER A 308 -33.52 -40.40 9.38
C SER A 308 -32.79 -40.68 8.06
N VAL A 309 -32.72 -41.96 7.67
CA VAL A 309 -31.99 -42.43 6.47
C VAL A 309 -32.44 -41.69 5.21
N ASP A 310 -33.75 -41.48 5.03
CA ASP A 310 -34.29 -40.76 3.86
C ASP A 310 -33.79 -39.31 3.78
N HIS A 311 -33.68 -38.65 4.94
CA HIS A 311 -33.24 -37.28 5.01
C HIS A 311 -31.72 -37.17 4.78
N LEU A 312 -30.97 -38.19 5.21
CA LEU A 312 -29.55 -38.35 4.94
C LEU A 312 -29.30 -38.56 3.44
N LEU A 313 -30.06 -39.46 2.80
CA LEU A 313 -30.00 -39.71 1.36
C LEU A 313 -30.30 -38.42 0.59
N ASN A 314 -31.44 -37.76 0.85
CA ASN A 314 -31.79 -36.48 0.20
C ASN A 314 -30.69 -35.42 0.34
N SER A 315 -30.15 -35.23 1.55
CA SER A 315 -29.07 -34.26 1.77
C SER A 315 -27.77 -34.64 1.05
N THR A 316 -27.43 -35.93 0.97
CA THR A 316 -26.25 -36.39 0.19
C THR A 316 -26.43 -36.19 -1.31
N THR A 317 -27.63 -36.47 -1.85
CA THR A 317 -27.95 -36.26 -3.27
C THR A 317 -27.87 -34.77 -3.63
N GLU A 318 -28.39 -33.90 -2.76
CA GLU A 318 -28.30 -32.44 -2.93
C GLU A 318 -26.87 -31.93 -2.92
N LEU A 319 -26.09 -32.42 -1.98
CA LEU A 319 -24.71 -32.01 -1.86
C LEU A 319 -23.89 -32.47 -3.06
N ALA A 320 -24.10 -33.71 -3.53
CA ALA A 320 -23.47 -34.23 -4.73
C ALA A 320 -23.80 -33.39 -5.97
N LEU A 321 -25.08 -33.01 -6.13
CA LEU A 321 -25.52 -32.10 -7.19
C LEU A 321 -24.80 -30.74 -7.11
N ARG A 322 -24.71 -30.16 -5.90
CA ARG A 322 -24.09 -28.86 -5.66
C ARG A 322 -22.57 -28.86 -5.87
N ILE A 323 -21.85 -29.89 -5.40
CA ILE A 323 -20.39 -30.02 -5.56
C ILE A 323 -20.02 -30.25 -7.03
N CYS A 324 -20.72 -31.17 -7.69
CA CYS A 324 -20.42 -31.55 -9.08
C CYS A 324 -20.92 -30.53 -10.09
N ARG A 325 -21.76 -29.56 -9.67
CA ARG A 325 -22.47 -28.62 -10.56
C ARG A 325 -23.21 -29.37 -11.69
N ALA A 326 -23.79 -30.51 -11.35
CA ALA A 326 -24.50 -31.36 -12.30
C ALA A 326 -25.93 -30.84 -12.53
N HIS A 327 -26.53 -31.18 -13.67
CA HIS A 327 -27.90 -30.79 -14.00
C HIS A 327 -28.95 -31.60 -13.22
N GLY A 328 -28.58 -32.81 -12.78
CA GLY A 328 -29.42 -33.68 -11.99
C GLY A 328 -28.59 -34.70 -11.22
N ALA A 329 -29.13 -35.15 -10.09
CA ALA A 329 -28.57 -36.20 -9.25
C ALA A 329 -29.73 -36.99 -8.64
N TRP A 330 -29.59 -38.30 -8.57
CA TRP A 330 -30.56 -39.16 -7.89
C TRP A 330 -29.85 -40.26 -7.13
N THR A 331 -30.58 -40.93 -6.25
CA THR A 331 -30.07 -42.02 -5.41
C THR A 331 -31.03 -43.19 -5.49
N GLU A 332 -30.48 -44.32 -5.92
CA GLU A 332 -31.17 -45.60 -6.05
C GLU A 332 -30.80 -46.49 -4.86
N VAL A 333 -31.81 -47.12 -4.27
CA VAL A 333 -31.64 -48.16 -3.25
C VAL A 333 -32.11 -49.47 -3.86
N TYR A 334 -31.22 -50.46 -3.81
CA TYR A 334 -31.47 -51.81 -4.28
C TYR A 334 -31.87 -52.69 -3.08
N ASP A 335 -33.08 -53.24 -3.14
CA ASP A 335 -33.56 -54.23 -2.18
C ASP A 335 -34.05 -55.46 -2.95
N GLY A 336 -33.17 -56.46 -3.11
CA GLY A 336 -33.42 -57.61 -3.98
C GLY A 336 -33.48 -57.23 -5.48
N ASP A 337 -34.54 -57.66 -6.17
CA ASP A 337 -34.79 -57.37 -7.59
C ASP A 337 -35.51 -56.02 -7.81
N GLU A 338 -35.93 -55.33 -6.75
CA GLU A 338 -36.60 -54.03 -6.85
C GLU A 338 -35.60 -52.88 -6.76
N ASN A 339 -35.68 -51.96 -7.73
CA ASN A 339 -34.90 -50.73 -7.76
C ASN A 339 -35.80 -49.54 -7.41
N ARG A 340 -35.53 -48.86 -6.29
CA ARG A 340 -36.30 -47.70 -5.83
C ARG A 340 -35.45 -46.44 -5.87
N ILE A 341 -35.92 -45.42 -6.58
CA ILE A 341 -35.36 -44.07 -6.49
C ILE A 341 -35.85 -43.44 -5.18
N VAL A 342 -34.93 -43.14 -4.27
CA VAL A 342 -35.26 -42.65 -2.91
C VAL A 342 -35.05 -41.14 -2.79
N ALA A 343 -34.19 -40.58 -3.61
CA ALA A 343 -33.93 -39.15 -3.68
C ALA A 343 -33.63 -38.74 -5.13
N ALA A 344 -34.17 -37.62 -5.59
CA ALA A 344 -33.87 -37.04 -6.89
C ALA A 344 -33.92 -35.52 -6.82
N GLN A 345 -32.90 -34.86 -7.38
CA GLN A 345 -32.84 -33.41 -7.50
C GLN A 345 -32.37 -33.02 -8.90
N LEU A 346 -32.97 -31.96 -9.43
CA LEU A 346 -32.70 -31.36 -10.73
C LEU A 346 -32.51 -29.85 -10.55
N VAL A 347 -31.53 -29.26 -11.24
CA VAL A 347 -31.26 -27.81 -11.18
C VAL A 347 -32.38 -27.01 -11.85
N HIS A 348 -33.04 -27.59 -12.84
CA HIS A 348 -34.22 -27.06 -13.49
C HIS A 348 -35.35 -28.10 -13.39
N PRO A 349 -36.30 -27.93 -12.45
CA PRO A 349 -37.60 -28.54 -12.60
C PRO A 349 -38.34 -27.76 -13.68
N GLU A 350 -38.54 -28.40 -14.84
CA GLU A 350 -39.14 -27.92 -16.10
C GLU A 350 -38.16 -27.61 -17.24
#